data_AF-A0A525LAQ5-F1
#
_entry.id   AF-A0A525LAQ5-F1
#
_cell.length_a   1.000
_cell.length_b   1.000
_cell.length_c   1.000
_cell.angle_alpha   90.00
_cell.angle_beta   90.00
_cell.angle_gamma   90.00
#
_symmetry.space_group_name_H-M   'P 1'
#
loop_
_entity.id
_entity.type
_entity.pdbx_description
1 polymer ?
#
loop_
_entity_poly.entity_id
_entity_poly.type
_entity_poly.pdbx_seq_one_letter_code
_entity_poly.pdbx_strand_id
1 'polypeptide(L)'
;MRALLVLTAALFASPAIAQRAPLPPVAITPPIASWQYNALLVQQEEARQRAIQQDGQLNALDAQLRVQQSIADLQAQRNPPRIPAPDPASGPPYPQIDASQLADIPDAALAASNQRVLDVAGAPD
;
A
#
# COMPACT_ATOMS: atom_id res chain seq x y z
N MET A 1 -56.09 -49.30 10.55
CA MET A 1 -56.61 -48.69 9.29
C MET A 1 -56.59 -47.19 9.51
N ARG A 2 -55.59 -46.47 8.99
CA ARG A 2 -55.66 -45.80 7.67
C ARG A 2 -56.82 -44.80 7.66
N ALA A 3 -56.50 -43.52 7.84
CA ALA A 3 -56.38 -42.52 6.77
C ALA A 3 -57.75 -41.84 6.52
N LEU A 4 -57.93 -40.57 6.87
CA LEU A 4 -57.62 -39.38 6.04
C LEU A 4 -58.96 -38.73 5.61
N LEU A 5 -58.94 -37.40 5.44
CA LEU A 5 -60.02 -36.48 4.99
C LEU A 5 -60.91 -36.01 6.15
N VAL A 6 -61.12 -34.72 6.40
CA VAL A 6 -61.70 -33.70 5.50
C VAL A 6 -61.29 -32.32 6.09
N LEU A 7 -60.33 -31.61 5.52
CA LEU A 7 -60.51 -30.41 4.67
C LEU A 7 -61.76 -29.56 4.95
N THR A 8 -61.57 -28.24 5.12
CA THR A 8 -62.56 -27.15 4.88
C THR A 8 -63.75 -26.98 5.85
N ALA A 9 -63.59 -26.07 6.80
CA ALA A 9 -64.67 -25.20 7.27
C ALA A 9 -64.10 -23.83 7.70
N ALA A 10 -63.85 -22.97 6.70
CA ALA A 10 -63.80 -21.54 6.93
C ALA A 10 -65.24 -21.06 7.17
N LEU A 11 -65.59 -20.76 8.42
CA LEU A 11 -66.79 -19.99 8.76
C LEU A 11 -66.46 -18.99 9.86
N PHE A 12 -66.35 -17.73 9.43
CA PHE A 12 -66.74 -16.51 10.14
C PHE A 12 -66.24 -16.31 11.58
N ALA A 13 -65.05 -15.71 11.69
CA ALA A 13 -64.77 -14.78 12.78
C ALA A 13 -64.26 -13.46 12.19
N SER A 14 -65.20 -12.67 11.66
CA SER A 14 -64.97 -11.25 11.34
C SER A 14 -65.29 -10.42 12.57
N PRO A 15 -64.30 -9.90 13.33
CA PRO A 15 -64.51 -8.64 14.01
C PRO A 15 -64.24 -7.54 12.97
N ALA A 16 -65.30 -7.14 12.27
CA ALA A 16 -65.40 -5.80 11.72
C ALA A 16 -65.47 -4.83 12.91
N ILE A 17 -64.34 -4.57 13.55
CA ILE A 17 -64.18 -3.38 14.39
C ILE A 17 -63.56 -2.34 13.47
N ALA A 18 -64.39 -1.39 13.10
CA ALA A 18 -64.00 -0.11 12.55
C ALA A 18 -62.98 0.55 13.49
N GLN A 19 -61.70 0.24 13.30
CA GLN A 19 -60.62 1.03 13.87
C GLN A 19 -60.57 2.31 13.05
N ARG A 20 -61.27 3.33 13.54
CA ARG A 20 -61.06 4.72 13.12
C ARG A 20 -59.57 4.97 13.28
N ALA A 21 -58.81 4.89 12.18
CA ALA A 21 -57.39 5.19 12.18
C ALA A 21 -57.26 6.60 12.78
N PRO A 22 -56.55 6.79 13.91
CA PRO A 22 -56.27 8.13 14.38
C PRO A 22 -55.45 8.81 13.27
N LEU A 23 -56.01 9.87 12.70
CA LEU A 23 -55.23 10.81 11.89
C LEU A 23 -54.00 11.19 12.73
N PRO A 24 -52.78 11.13 12.18
CA PRO A 24 -51.60 11.54 12.92
C PRO A 24 -51.82 12.98 13.41
N PRO A 25 -51.55 13.29 14.69
CA PRO A 25 -51.61 14.66 15.15
C PRO A 25 -50.63 15.47 14.29
N VAL A 26 -51.14 16.50 13.61
CA VAL A 26 -50.31 17.50 12.94
C VAL A 26 -49.55 18.22 14.06
N ALA A 27 -48.34 17.77 14.35
CA ALA A 27 -47.44 18.44 15.27
C ALA A 27 -47.04 19.77 14.61
N ILE A 28 -47.71 20.85 15.02
CA ILE A 28 -47.31 22.21 14.67
C ILE A 28 -46.06 22.50 15.49
N THR A 29 -44.89 22.14 14.96
CA THR A 29 -43.61 22.53 15.55
C THR A 29 -43.56 24.06 15.58
N PRO A 30 -43.39 24.68 16.75
CA PRO A 30 -43.34 26.14 16.83
C PRO A 30 -42.16 26.63 15.98
N PRO A 31 -42.34 27.71 15.19
CA PRO A 31 -41.31 28.19 14.26
C PRO A 31 -39.97 28.48 14.97
N ILE A 32 -40.02 28.85 16.25
CA ILE A 32 -38.82 29.12 17.07
C ILE A 32 -37.91 27.89 17.21
N ALA A 33 -38.48 26.67 17.28
CA ALA A 33 -37.69 25.45 17.39
C ALA A 33 -37.00 25.09 16.06
N SER A 34 -37.60 25.39 14.91
CA SER A 34 -37.00 25.15 13.60
C SER A 34 -35.86 26.13 13.29
N TRP A 35 -35.97 27.40 13.72
CA TRP A 35 -34.88 28.38 13.59
C TRP A 35 -33.62 27.96 14.37
N GLN A 36 -33.78 27.53 15.63
CA GLN A 36 -32.65 27.07 16.44
C GLN A 36 -31.98 25.82 15.86
N TYR A 37 -32.77 24.87 15.36
CA TYR A 37 -32.26 23.68 14.70
C TYR A 37 -31.48 24.01 13.42
N ASN A 38 -32.02 24.89 12.58
CA ASN A 38 -31.32 25.33 11.36
C ASN A 38 -30.02 26.07 11.66
N ALA A 39 -30.00 26.94 12.68
CA ALA A 39 -28.79 27.63 13.11
C ALA A 39 -27.69 26.65 13.55
N LEU A 40 -28.05 25.60 14.30
CA LEU A 40 -27.12 24.55 14.71
C LEU A 40 -26.55 23.78 13.50
N LEU A 41 -27.40 23.45 12.52
CA LEU A 41 -26.96 22.76 11.30
C LEU A 41 -25.99 23.61 10.49
N VAL A 42 -26.28 24.90 10.32
CA VAL A 42 -25.37 25.83 9.62
C VAL A 42 -24.03 25.90 10.34
N GLN A 43 -24.02 26.01 11.66
CA GLN A 43 -22.79 26.03 12.44
C GLN A 43 -21.95 24.75 12.27
N GLN A 44 -22.60 23.59 12.25
CA GLN A 44 -21.92 22.31 12.00
C GLN A 44 -21.34 22.25 10.59
N GLU A 45 -22.09 22.68 9.58
CA GLU A 45 -21.64 22.66 8.20
C GLU A 45 -20.46 23.63 7.98
N GLU A 46 -20.50 24.83 8.57
CA GLU A 46 -19.36 25.77 8.55
C GLU A 46 -18.12 25.19 9.26
N ALA A 47 -18.29 24.51 10.40
CA ALA A 47 -17.19 23.85 11.08
C ALA A 47 -16.59 22.73 10.21
N ARG A 48 -17.44 21.94 9.56
CA ARG A 48 -17.03 20.88 8.63
C ARG A 48 -16.28 21.44 7.43
N GLN A 49 -16.77 22.50 6.81
CA GLN A 49 -16.10 23.14 5.67
C GLN A 49 -14.72 23.68 6.05
N ARG A 50 -14.60 24.29 7.24
CA ARG A 50 -13.30 24.72 7.76
C ARG A 50 -12.34 23.55 7.95
N ALA A 51 -12.80 22.43 8.49
CA ALA A 51 -11.98 21.23 8.64
C ALA A 51 -11.49 20.71 7.27
N ILE A 52 -12.39 20.60 6.28
CA ILE A 52 -12.03 20.16 4.93
C ILE A 52 -10.98 21.07 4.30
N GLN A 53 -11.12 22.39 4.46
CA GLN A 53 -10.14 23.35 3.94
C GLN A 53 -8.78 23.20 4.62
N GLN A 54 -8.75 23.02 5.94
CA GLN A 54 -7.50 22.80 6.68
C GLN A 54 -6.82 21.50 6.27
N ASP A 55 -7.57 20.40 6.18
CA ASP A 55 -7.05 19.11 5.72
C ASP A 55 -6.52 19.19 4.29
N GLY A 56 -7.20 19.93 3.41
CA GLY A 56 -6.74 20.19 2.05
C GLY A 56 -5.41 20.94 2.01
N GLN A 57 -5.24 21.95 2.87
CA GLN A 57 -3.98 22.70 2.98
C GLN A 57 -2.84 21.81 3.51
N LEU A 58 -3.10 20.99 4.53
CA LEU A 58 -2.11 20.05 5.07
C LEU A 58 -1.68 19.02 4.02
N ASN A 59 -2.63 18.41 3.33
CA ASN A 59 -2.33 17.44 2.27
C ASN A 59 -1.53 18.06 1.12
N ALA A 60 -1.85 19.30 0.73
CA ALA A 60 -1.09 20.01 -0.28
C ALA A 60 0.35 20.29 0.16
N LEU A 61 0.56 20.65 1.43
CA LEU A 61 1.88 20.92 1.99
C LEU A 61 2.71 19.64 2.12
N ASP A 62 2.11 18.54 2.56
CA ASP A 62 2.74 17.23 2.62
C ASP A 62 3.13 16.72 1.23
N ALA A 63 2.28 16.93 0.22
CA ALA A 63 2.60 16.60 -1.15
C ALA A 63 3.82 17.40 -1.66
N GLN A 64 3.88 18.71 -1.35
CA GLN A 64 5.03 19.55 -1.71
C GLN A 64 6.31 19.08 -1.01
N LEU A 65 6.25 18.73 0.28
CA LEU A 65 7.40 18.22 1.03
C LEU A 65 7.89 16.89 0.44
N ARG A 66 6.98 15.97 0.12
CA ARG A 66 7.34 14.69 -0.49
C ARG A 66 8.02 14.87 -1.86
N VAL A 67 7.57 15.83 -2.66
CA VAL A 67 8.21 16.16 -3.94
C VAL A 67 9.60 16.79 -3.73
N GLN A 68 9.75 17.69 -2.77
CA GLN A 68 11.07 18.26 -2.46
C GLN A 68 12.05 17.20 -2.00
N GLN A 69 11.60 16.29 -1.13
CA GLN A 69 12.38 15.16 -0.65
C GLN A 69 12.81 14.26 -1.82
N SER A 70 11.88 13.90 -2.71
CA SER A 70 12.21 13.03 -3.85
C SER A 70 13.20 13.68 -4.81
N ILE A 71 13.11 14.99 -5.04
CA ILE A 71 14.08 15.73 -5.84
C ILE A 71 15.46 15.74 -5.17
N ALA A 72 15.51 15.97 -3.85
CA ALA A 72 16.76 15.95 -3.09
C ALA A 72 17.42 14.56 -3.15
N ASP A 73 16.64 13.49 -2.99
CA ASP A 73 17.13 12.11 -3.09
C ASP A 73 17.70 11.80 -4.48
N LEU A 74 17.02 12.25 -5.55
CA LEU A 74 17.52 12.12 -6.92
C LEU A 74 18.83 12.90 -7.13
N GLN A 75 18.97 14.09 -6.55
CA GLN A 75 20.20 14.86 -6.63
C GLN A 75 21.36 14.17 -5.91
N ALA A 76 21.10 13.60 -4.73
CA ALA A 76 22.08 12.82 -3.97
C ALA A 76 22.54 11.57 -4.77
N GLN A 77 21.61 10.90 -5.46
CA GLN A 77 21.96 9.77 -6.33
C GLN A 77 22.77 10.18 -7.56
N ARG A 78 22.49 11.35 -8.15
CA ARG A 78 23.23 11.85 -9.32
C ARG A 78 24.69 12.18 -9.01
N ASN A 79 25.01 12.55 -7.77
CA ASN A 79 26.37 12.88 -7.37
C ASN A 79 26.80 11.99 -6.19
N PRO A 80 27.12 10.70 -6.46
CA PRO A 80 27.53 9.80 -5.40
C PRO A 80 28.78 10.37 -4.71
N PRO A 81 28.89 10.23 -3.37
CA PRO A 81 30.05 10.70 -2.64
C PRO A 81 31.32 10.07 -3.22
N ARG A 82 32.27 10.93 -3.64
CA ARG A 82 33.58 10.47 -4.10
C ARG A 82 34.38 10.04 -2.89
N ILE A 83 34.62 8.74 -2.77
CA ILE A 83 35.58 8.22 -1.80
C ILE A 83 36.98 8.64 -2.30
N PRO A 84 37.81 9.28 -1.46
CA PRO A 84 39.19 9.56 -1.82
C PRO A 84 39.89 8.26 -2.20
N ALA A 85 40.49 8.21 -3.39
CA ALA A 85 41.32 7.07 -3.77
C ALA A 85 42.56 7.03 -2.86
N PRO A 86 42.95 5.86 -2.34
CA PRO A 86 44.21 5.72 -1.62
C PRO A 86 45.37 6.11 -2.56
N ASP A 87 46.33 6.87 -2.05
CA ASP A 87 47.52 7.26 -2.80
C ASP A 87 48.36 6.01 -3.11
N PRO A 88 48.54 5.61 -4.39
CA PRO A 88 49.30 4.42 -4.75
C PRO A 88 50.78 4.50 -4.33
N ALA A 89 51.31 5.71 -4.06
CA ALA A 89 52.68 5.90 -3.59
C ALA A 89 52.84 5.71 -2.06
N SER A 90 51.74 5.64 -1.31
CA SER A 90 51.76 5.59 0.16
C SER A 90 51.74 4.15 0.74
N GLY A 91 51.60 3.14 -0.11
CA GLY A 91 51.60 1.74 0.28
C GLY A 91 53.00 1.11 0.30
N PRO A 92 53.23 0.06 1.11
CA PRO A 92 54.44 -0.76 0.98
C PRO A 92 54.55 -1.30 -0.46
N PRO A 93 55.77 -1.46 -1.00
CA PRO A 93 55.96 -2.00 -2.34
C PRO A 93 55.28 -3.36 -2.48
N TYR A 94 54.67 -3.60 -3.64
CA TYR A 94 54.07 -4.90 -3.95
C TYR A 94 55.09 -6.03 -3.73
N PRO A 95 54.70 -7.16 -3.13
CA PRO A 95 55.59 -8.29 -2.98
C PRO A 95 56.06 -8.75 -4.36
N GLN A 96 57.38 -8.74 -4.58
CA GLN A 96 57.98 -9.34 -5.76
C GLN A 96 57.90 -10.85 -5.61
N ILE A 97 57.02 -11.48 -6.40
CA ILE A 97 56.92 -12.94 -6.48
C ILE A 97 58.05 -13.41 -7.37
N ASP A 98 58.95 -14.21 -6.81
CA ASP A 98 59.98 -14.91 -7.57
C ASP A 98 59.32 -16.06 -8.34
N ALA A 99 59.02 -15.81 -9.61
CA ALA A 99 58.40 -16.79 -10.50
C ALA A 99 59.29 -18.02 -10.76
N SER A 100 60.60 -17.96 -10.45
CA SER A 100 61.50 -19.09 -10.61
C SER A 100 61.29 -20.20 -9.57
N GLN A 101 60.58 -19.89 -8.47
CA GLN A 101 60.22 -20.86 -7.44
C GLN A 101 58.83 -21.46 -7.63
N LEU A 102 58.10 -21.02 -8.66
CA LEU A 102 56.81 -21.60 -8.99
C LEU A 102 57.02 -22.93 -9.72
N ALA A 103 56.14 -23.88 -9.47
CA ALA A 103 56.13 -25.13 -10.23
C ALA A 103 55.78 -24.81 -11.69
N ASP A 104 56.71 -25.10 -12.60
CA ASP A 104 56.49 -24.93 -14.03
C ASP A 104 55.59 -26.06 -14.54
N ILE A 105 54.42 -25.71 -15.05
CA ILE A 105 53.46 -26.67 -15.60
C ILE A 105 53.59 -26.60 -17.13
N PRO A 106 54.10 -27.65 -17.80
CA PRO A 106 54.25 -27.63 -19.24
C PRO A 106 52.87 -27.56 -19.92
N ASP A 107 52.80 -26.81 -21.03
CA ASP A 107 51.56 -26.56 -21.78
C ASP A 107 50.80 -27.84 -22.16
N ALA A 108 51.52 -28.92 -22.46
CA ALA A 108 50.92 -30.21 -22.77
C ALA A 108 50.16 -30.82 -21.58
N ALA A 109 50.68 -30.65 -20.35
CA ALA A 109 49.99 -31.10 -19.14
C ALA A 109 48.78 -30.23 -18.82
N LEU A 110 48.86 -28.94 -19.12
CA LEU A 110 47.77 -27.97 -18.98
C LEU A 110 46.62 -28.29 -19.94
N ALA A 111 46.92 -28.54 -21.22
CA ALA A 111 45.94 -28.93 -22.23
C ALA A 111 45.23 -30.25 -21.86
N ALA A 112 45.99 -31.27 -21.44
CA ALA A 112 45.43 -32.55 -21.01
C ALA A 112 44.58 -32.44 -19.74
N SER A 113 44.89 -31.48 -18.86
CA SER A 113 44.05 -31.18 -17.69
C SER A 113 42.75 -30.49 -18.10
N ASN A 114 42.83 -29.46 -18.96
CA ASN A 114 41.67 -28.73 -19.44
C ASN A 114 40.70 -29.62 -20.21
N GLN A 115 41.20 -30.53 -21.04
CA GLN A 115 40.38 -31.52 -21.74
C GLN A 115 39.55 -32.37 -20.77
N ARG A 116 40.17 -32.88 -19.70
CA ARG A 116 39.47 -33.68 -18.67
C ARG A 116 38.40 -32.88 -17.93
N VAL A 117 38.63 -31.58 -17.71
CA VAL A 117 37.63 -30.70 -17.10
C VAL A 117 36.45 -30.47 -18.06
N LEU A 118 36.72 -30.28 -19.35
CA LEU A 118 35.69 -30.09 -20.38
C LEU A 118 34.85 -31.37 -20.60
N ASP A 119 35.49 -32.53 -20.60
CA ASP A 119 34.83 -33.84 -20.71
C ASP A 119 33.88 -34.11 -19.54
N VAL A 120 34.27 -33.68 -18.32
CA VAL A 120 33.44 -33.82 -17.10
C VAL A 120 32.37 -32.75 -17.00
N ALA A 121 32.65 -31.52 -17.44
CA ALA A 121 31.71 -30.40 -17.40
C ALA A 121 30.61 -30.48 -18.47
N GLY A 122 30.69 -31.43 -19.41
CA GLY A 122 29.74 -31.58 -20.50
C GLY A 122 29.73 -30.33 -21.38
N ALA A 123 30.89 -29.98 -21.94
CA ALA A 123 30.96 -28.91 -22.93
C ALA A 123 29.97 -29.21 -24.07
N PRO A 124 29.00 -28.34 -24.36
CA PRO A 124 28.10 -28.52 -25.49
C PRO A 124 28.89 -28.37 -26.80
N ASP A 125 28.66 -29.32 -27.72
CA ASP A 125 29.16 -29.30 -29.10
C ASP A 125 28.79 -28.01 -29.85
#